data_AF-A0A2D3VST8-F1
#
_entry.id   AF-A0A2D3VST8-F1
#
_cell.length_a   1.000
_cell.length_b   1.000
_cell.length_c   1.000
_cell.angle_alpha   90.00
_cell.angle_beta   90.00
_cell.angle_gamma   90.00
#
_symmetry.space_group_name_H-M   'P 1'
#
loop_
_entity.id
_entity.type
_entity.pdbx_description
1 polymer ?
#
loop_
_entity_poly.entity_id
_entity_poly.type
_entity_poly.pdbx_seq_one_letter_code
_entity_poly.pdbx_strand_id
1 'polypeptide(L)'
;LEEMSHDSITTLHDFSNSFKNLNTQISQISEDNRCATRKIFLELAKLDHFIYKLNGYISVIENDSNQTFIDHQSCRLGVWYNSKGKETYEKTQAYKDLEKPHAFVHSEIQKAYKLSMQNREKNASEIIQAFKSAENASKSLFELMHKMIEERRNY
;
A
#
# COMPACT_ATOMS: atom_id res chain seq x y z
N LEU A 1 30.90 -52.18 20.31
CA LEU A 1 31.45 -51.36 19.18
C LEU A 1 30.40 -51.15 18.09
N GLU A 2 29.72 -52.21 17.61
CA GLU A 2 28.60 -52.06 16.65
C GLU A 2 27.39 -51.29 17.21
N GLU A 3 27.02 -51.52 18.47
CA GLU A 3 25.88 -50.85 19.11
C GLU A 3 26.09 -49.32 19.24
N MET A 4 27.30 -48.90 19.66
CA MET A 4 27.68 -47.47 19.72
C MET A 4 27.71 -46.80 18.33
N SER A 5 28.04 -47.56 17.29
CA SER A 5 28.01 -47.07 15.90
C SER A 5 26.57 -46.89 15.41
N HIS A 6 25.65 -47.77 15.81
CA HIS A 6 24.24 -47.68 15.45
C HIS A 6 23.58 -46.45 16.11
N ASP A 7 23.83 -46.23 17.41
CA ASP A 7 23.33 -45.06 18.15
C ASP A 7 23.86 -43.74 17.58
N SER A 8 25.13 -43.71 17.18
CA SER A 8 25.74 -42.52 16.57
C SER A 8 25.09 -42.17 15.22
N ILE A 9 24.76 -43.17 14.40
CA ILE A 9 24.09 -42.97 13.11
C ILE A 9 22.65 -42.48 13.32
N THR A 10 21.93 -43.07 14.27
CA THR A 10 20.56 -42.66 14.62
C THR A 10 20.53 -41.20 15.11
N THR A 11 21.45 -40.84 16.00
CA THR A 11 21.57 -39.47 16.54
C THR A 11 21.88 -38.45 15.43
N LEU A 12 22.77 -38.79 14.49
CA LEU A 12 23.07 -37.93 13.33
C LEU A 12 21.87 -37.78 12.38
N HIS A 13 21.09 -38.84 12.21
CA HIS A 13 19.87 -38.81 11.40
C HIS A 13 18.80 -37.92 12.03
N ASP A 14 18.60 -38.02 13.35
CA ASP A 14 17.66 -37.18 14.10
C ASP A 14 18.06 -35.71 14.09
N PHE A 15 19.36 -35.42 14.21
CA PHE A 15 19.89 -34.08 14.05
C PHE A 15 19.62 -33.55 12.63
N SER A 16 19.89 -34.34 11.59
CA SER A 16 19.65 -33.96 10.19
C SER A 16 18.17 -33.66 9.94
N ASN A 17 17.26 -34.47 10.48
CA ASN A 17 15.82 -34.25 10.37
C ASN A 17 15.37 -32.99 11.13
N SER A 18 15.90 -32.78 12.33
CA SER A 18 15.64 -31.56 13.11
C SER A 18 16.12 -30.30 12.39
N PHE A 19 17.30 -30.36 11.77
CA PHE A 19 17.86 -29.26 10.99
C PHE A 19 17.05 -28.98 9.72
N LYS A 20 16.57 -30.01 9.01
CA LYS A 20 15.64 -29.86 7.88
C LYS A 20 14.33 -29.18 8.32
N ASN A 21 13.75 -29.63 9.44
CA ASN A 21 12.53 -29.04 9.97
C ASN A 21 12.73 -27.56 10.33
N LEU A 22 13.83 -27.24 11.01
CA LEU A 22 14.21 -25.86 11.34
C LEU A 22 14.33 -24.98 10.09
N ASN A 23 15.00 -25.45 9.03
CA ASN A 23 15.13 -24.70 7.78
C ASN A 23 13.76 -24.44 7.11
N THR A 24 12.86 -25.42 7.13
CA THR A 24 11.48 -25.25 6.65
C THR A 24 10.74 -24.21 7.48
N GLN A 25 10.84 -24.27 8.81
CA GLN A 25 10.19 -23.29 9.70
C GLN A 25 10.72 -21.86 9.50
N ILE A 26 12.04 -21.69 9.35
CA ILE A 26 12.65 -20.37 9.08
C ILE A 26 12.13 -19.81 7.76
N SER A 27 12.02 -20.64 6.73
CA SER A 27 11.49 -20.24 5.42
C SER A 27 10.03 -19.77 5.51
N GLN A 28 9.21 -20.50 6.29
CA GLN A 28 7.81 -20.14 6.52
C GLN A 28 7.69 -18.80 7.27
N ILE A 29 8.44 -18.63 8.37
CA ILE A 29 8.47 -17.38 9.14
C ILE A 29 8.90 -16.19 8.27
N SER A 30 9.88 -16.40 7.39
CA SER A 30 10.34 -15.36 6.46
C SER A 30 9.23 -14.89 5.52
N GLU A 31 8.44 -15.82 4.97
CA GLU A 31 7.33 -15.46 4.08
C GLU A 31 6.16 -14.83 4.84
N ASP A 32 5.84 -15.33 6.04
CA ASP A 32 4.81 -14.74 6.89
C ASP A 32 5.15 -13.29 7.26
N ASN A 33 6.42 -13.02 7.62
CA ASN A 33 6.92 -11.67 7.86
C ASN A 33 6.80 -10.78 6.62
N ARG A 34 7.17 -11.28 5.43
CA ARG A 34 7.01 -10.53 4.17
C ARG A 34 5.54 -10.19 3.89
N CYS A 35 4.64 -11.14 4.11
CA CYS A 35 3.19 -10.95 3.96
C CYS A 35 2.67 -9.87 4.94
N ALA A 36 3.10 -9.92 6.20
CA ALA A 36 2.75 -8.92 7.21
C ALA A 36 3.26 -7.53 6.83
N THR A 37 4.54 -7.39 6.45
CA THR A 37 5.11 -6.11 6.01
C THR A 37 4.37 -5.52 4.81
N ARG A 38 4.01 -6.35 3.82
CA ARG A 38 3.23 -5.92 2.64
C ARG A 38 1.87 -5.33 3.06
N LYS A 39 1.15 -6.01 3.96
CA LYS A 39 -0.15 -5.53 4.47
C LYS A 39 -0.01 -4.23 5.25
N ILE A 40 0.95 -4.17 6.16
CA ILE A 40 1.23 -2.95 6.96
C ILE A 40 1.51 -1.77 6.05
N PHE A 41 2.30 -1.96 4.99
CA PHE A 41 2.57 -0.90 4.03
C PHE A 41 1.28 -0.38 3.35
N LEU A 42 0.37 -1.26 2.93
CA LEU A 42 -0.89 -0.81 2.32
C LEU A 42 -1.79 -0.08 3.32
N GLU A 43 -1.84 -0.52 4.59
CA GLU A 43 -2.57 0.23 5.62
C GLU A 43 -1.97 1.62 5.87
N LEU A 44 -0.63 1.73 5.89
CA LEU A 44 0.05 3.02 5.97
C LEU A 44 -0.29 3.91 4.78
N ALA A 45 -0.29 3.36 3.56
CA ALA A 45 -0.65 4.11 2.37
C ALA A 45 -2.09 4.64 2.43
N LYS A 46 -3.05 3.86 2.94
CA LYS A 46 -4.43 4.33 3.15
C LYS A 46 -4.51 5.45 4.18
N LEU A 47 -3.78 5.32 5.29
CA LEU A 47 -3.75 6.34 6.34
C LEU A 47 -3.14 7.65 5.81
N ASP A 48 -2.04 7.56 5.06
CA ASP A 48 -1.41 8.71 4.40
C ASP A 48 -2.42 9.43 3.49
N HIS A 49 -3.21 8.69 2.71
CA HIS A 49 -4.24 9.26 1.84
C HIS A 49 -5.44 9.81 2.63
N PHE A 50 -5.80 9.21 3.75
CA PHE A 50 -6.82 9.75 4.64
C PHE A 50 -6.41 11.12 5.19
N ILE A 51 -5.17 11.24 5.68
CA ILE A 51 -4.60 12.50 6.18
C ILE A 51 -4.49 13.52 5.04
N TYR A 52 -4.04 13.10 3.85
CA TYR A 52 -3.95 13.97 2.67
C TYR A 52 -5.30 14.60 2.31
N LYS A 53 -6.37 13.79 2.25
CA LYS A 53 -7.74 14.27 1.97
C LYS A 53 -8.25 15.19 3.09
N LEU A 54 -8.00 14.82 4.35
CA LEU A 54 -8.39 15.63 5.51
C LEU A 54 -7.76 17.02 5.46
N ASN A 55 -6.46 17.11 5.17
CA ASN A 55 -5.78 18.39 4.98
C ASN A 55 -6.43 19.18 3.83
N GLY A 56 -6.77 18.51 2.73
CA GLY A 56 -7.56 19.10 1.65
C GLY A 56 -8.87 19.75 2.11
N TYR A 57 -9.61 19.08 2.98
CA TYR A 57 -10.87 19.59 3.52
C TYR A 57 -10.65 20.78 4.45
N ILE A 58 -9.70 20.65 5.39
CA ILE A 58 -9.38 21.69 6.36
C ILE A 58 -8.94 22.97 5.64
N SER A 59 -8.03 22.87 4.66
CA SER A 59 -7.54 24.06 3.95
C SER A 59 -8.64 24.79 3.17
N VAL A 60 -9.62 24.07 2.63
CA VAL A 60 -10.79 24.71 1.99
C VAL A 60 -11.72 25.36 3.01
N ILE A 61 -11.91 24.72 4.17
CA ILE A 61 -12.79 25.23 5.24
C ILE A 61 -12.21 26.51 5.86
N GLU A 62 -10.93 26.45 6.22
CA GLU A 62 -10.18 27.52 6.90
C GLU A 62 -9.69 28.61 5.93
N ASN A 63 -9.86 28.39 4.62
CA ASN A 63 -9.33 29.27 3.57
C ASN A 63 -7.81 29.48 3.71
N ASP A 64 -7.09 28.40 4.05
CA ASP A 64 -5.64 28.44 4.22
C ASP A 64 -4.96 28.51 2.86
N SER A 65 -4.38 29.66 2.54
CA SER A 65 -3.67 29.90 1.28
C SER A 65 -2.23 29.37 1.26
N ASN A 66 -1.71 28.92 2.40
CA ASN A 66 -0.33 28.42 2.53
C ASN A 66 -0.23 26.89 2.36
N GLN A 67 -1.37 26.20 2.25
CA GLN A 67 -1.37 24.76 2.08
C GLN A 67 -0.68 24.38 0.76
N THR A 68 0.26 23.44 0.87
CA THR A 68 0.90 22.80 -0.29
C THR A 68 0.49 21.34 -0.38
N PHE A 69 0.31 20.87 -1.61
CA PHE A 69 -0.08 19.50 -1.90
C PHE A 69 1.02 18.84 -2.73
N ILE A 70 1.48 17.68 -2.27
CA ILE A 70 2.36 16.83 -3.06
C ILE A 70 1.58 16.16 -4.20
N ASP A 71 2.28 15.90 -5.29
CA ASP A 71 1.75 15.09 -6.39
C ASP A 71 1.73 13.59 -6.01
N HIS A 72 0.98 12.82 -6.80
CA HIS A 72 0.78 11.39 -6.55
C HIS A 72 2.09 10.58 -6.69
N GLN A 73 3.03 10.99 -7.53
CA GLN A 73 4.27 10.25 -7.74
C GLN A 73 5.28 10.48 -6.61
N SER A 74 5.26 11.68 -6.03
CA SER A 74 6.11 12.06 -4.89
C SER A 74 5.59 11.57 -3.54
N CYS A 75 4.36 11.09 -3.46
CA CYS A 75 3.82 10.53 -2.20
C CYS A 75 4.44 9.15 -1.90
N ARG A 76 4.36 8.68 -0.65
CA ARG A 76 4.91 7.38 -0.24
C ARG A 76 4.44 6.24 -1.13
N LEU A 77 3.15 6.24 -1.51
CA LEU A 77 2.58 5.23 -2.40
C LEU A 77 3.14 5.36 -3.82
N GLY A 78 3.27 6.56 -4.38
CA GLY A 78 3.84 6.77 -5.71
C GLY A 78 5.31 6.38 -5.81
N VAL A 79 6.10 6.73 -4.80
CA VAL A 79 7.51 6.31 -4.71
C VAL A 79 7.59 4.79 -4.64
N TRP A 80 6.75 4.16 -3.81
CA TRP A 80 6.67 2.70 -3.71
C TRP A 80 6.21 2.06 -5.02
N TYR A 81 5.19 2.62 -5.67
CA TYR A 81 4.63 2.13 -6.93
C TYR A 81 5.72 2.01 -7.98
N ASN A 82 6.55 3.05 -8.13
CA ASN A 82 7.64 3.09 -9.10
C ASN A 82 8.90 2.31 -8.69
N SER A 83 8.96 1.78 -7.48
CA SER A 83 10.11 1.02 -6.95
C SER A 83 9.69 -0.38 -6.49
N LYS A 84 9.58 -0.61 -5.18
CA LYS A 84 9.37 -1.94 -4.61
C LYS A 84 8.04 -2.56 -5.01
N GLY A 85 7.03 -1.72 -5.23
CA GLY A 85 5.72 -2.13 -5.74
C GLY A 85 5.85 -2.80 -7.10
N LYS A 86 6.59 -2.17 -8.02
CA LYS A 86 6.87 -2.72 -9.35
C LYS A 86 7.56 -4.08 -9.28
N GLU A 87 8.67 -4.18 -8.55
CA GLU A 87 9.42 -5.44 -8.41
C GLU A 87 8.57 -6.59 -7.88
N THR A 88 7.59 -6.28 -7.03
CA THR A 88 6.81 -7.31 -6.32
C THR A 88 5.49 -7.63 -7.01
N TYR A 89 4.87 -6.66 -7.67
CA TYR A 89 3.48 -6.72 -8.13
C TYR A 89 3.28 -6.37 -9.61
N GLU A 90 4.33 -6.15 -10.42
CA GLU A 90 4.17 -5.80 -11.86
C GLU A 90 3.29 -6.79 -12.68
N LYS A 91 3.21 -8.04 -12.23
CA LYS A 91 2.42 -9.10 -12.86
C LYS A 91 0.95 -9.09 -12.46
N THR A 92 0.58 -8.40 -11.39
CA THR A 92 -0.82 -8.30 -10.96
C THR A 92 -1.53 -7.23 -11.80
N GLN A 93 -2.78 -7.50 -12.18
CA GLN A 93 -3.57 -6.54 -12.93
C GLN A 93 -3.98 -5.37 -12.02
N ALA A 94 -4.31 -5.67 -10.77
CA ALA A 94 -4.67 -4.67 -9.79
C ALA A 94 -3.56 -3.65 -9.53
N TYR A 95 -2.28 -4.02 -9.62
CA TYR A 95 -1.17 -3.07 -9.56
C TYR A 95 -1.22 -2.09 -10.74
N LYS A 96 -1.38 -2.57 -11.97
CA LYS A 96 -1.44 -1.70 -13.16
C LYS A 96 -2.63 -0.74 -13.13
N ASP A 97 -3.75 -1.20 -12.59
CA ASP A 97 -4.97 -0.41 -12.49
C ASP A 97 -4.92 0.63 -11.35
N LEU A 98 -3.96 0.51 -10.42
CA LEU A 98 -3.85 1.32 -9.19
C LEU A 98 -3.51 2.79 -9.45
N GLU A 99 -2.68 3.06 -10.47
CA GLU A 99 -2.15 4.40 -10.72
C GLU A 99 -3.23 5.41 -11.10
N LYS A 100 -4.24 4.97 -11.87
CA LYS A 100 -5.32 5.84 -12.33
C LYS A 100 -6.15 6.43 -11.18
N PRO A 101 -6.76 5.63 -10.27
CA PRO A 101 -7.47 6.19 -9.13
C PRO A 101 -6.54 6.90 -8.15
N HIS A 102 -5.28 6.49 -8.01
CA HIS A 102 -4.28 7.18 -7.19
C HIS A 102 -4.04 8.62 -7.67
N ALA A 103 -3.70 8.79 -8.95
CA ALA A 103 -3.53 10.11 -9.56
C ALA A 103 -4.81 10.96 -9.44
N PHE A 104 -5.98 10.33 -9.59
CA PHE A 104 -7.27 11.02 -9.54
C PHE A 104 -7.62 11.54 -8.14
N VAL A 105 -7.28 10.82 -7.08
CA VAL A 105 -7.43 11.33 -5.69
C VAL A 105 -6.64 12.63 -5.52
N HIS A 106 -5.36 12.64 -5.90
CA HIS A 106 -4.51 13.82 -5.76
C HIS A 106 -5.03 14.99 -6.61
N SER A 107 -5.39 14.74 -7.87
CA SER A 107 -5.84 15.81 -8.76
C SER A 107 -7.14 16.45 -8.30
N GLU A 108 -8.10 15.68 -7.81
CA GLU A 108 -9.39 16.20 -7.37
C GLU A 108 -9.29 16.99 -6.05
N ILE A 109 -8.44 16.56 -5.10
CA ILE A 109 -8.16 17.35 -3.89
C ILE A 109 -7.50 18.69 -4.25
N GLN A 110 -6.48 18.67 -5.12
CA GLN A 110 -5.81 19.88 -5.58
C GLN A 110 -6.76 20.80 -6.36
N LYS A 111 -7.66 20.24 -7.16
CA LYS A 111 -8.68 20.99 -7.89
C LYS A 111 -9.65 21.70 -6.93
N ALA A 112 -10.16 20.99 -5.94
CA ALA A 112 -11.05 21.56 -4.92
C ALA A 112 -10.40 22.75 -4.21
N TYR A 113 -9.13 22.59 -3.81
CA TYR A 113 -8.34 23.66 -3.20
C TYR A 113 -8.13 24.86 -4.13
N LYS A 114 -7.74 24.64 -5.39
CA LYS A 114 -7.56 25.73 -6.37
C LYS A 114 -8.85 26.51 -6.60
N LEU A 115 -9.98 25.81 -6.72
CA LEU A 115 -11.30 26.43 -6.90
C LEU A 115 -11.72 27.25 -5.68
N SER A 116 -11.40 26.80 -4.46
CA SER A 116 -11.71 27.57 -3.25
C SER A 116 -10.91 28.86 -3.15
N MET A 117 -9.64 28.84 -3.55
CA MET A 117 -8.77 30.02 -3.56
C MET A 117 -9.17 31.07 -4.61
N GLN A 118 -9.85 30.66 -5.69
CA GLN A 118 -10.33 31.58 -6.71
C GLN A 118 -11.61 32.31 -6.28
N ASN A 119 -12.68 31.56 -6.02
CA ASN A 119 -13.95 32.10 -5.52
C ASN A 119 -14.77 30.95 -4.93
N ARG A 120 -14.67 30.76 -3.61
CA ARG A 120 -15.30 29.66 -2.89
C ARG A 120 -16.82 29.61 -3.07
N GLU A 121 -17.51 30.76 -3.01
CA GLU A 121 -18.97 30.81 -3.10
C GLU A 121 -19.46 30.43 -4.50
N LYS A 122 -18.84 31.01 -5.53
CA LYS A 122 -19.18 30.71 -6.92
C LYS A 122 -18.87 29.26 -7.30
N ASN A 123 -17.78 28.70 -6.76
CA ASN A 123 -17.30 27.37 -7.11
C ASN A 123 -17.77 26.27 -6.14
N ALA A 124 -18.67 26.57 -5.20
CA ALA A 124 -19.03 25.66 -4.10
C ALA A 124 -19.49 24.28 -4.59
N SER A 125 -20.33 24.22 -5.64
CA SER A 125 -20.80 22.96 -6.23
C SER A 125 -19.66 22.13 -6.82
N GLU A 126 -18.71 22.78 -7.50
CA GLU A 126 -17.57 22.11 -8.13
C GLU A 126 -16.55 21.61 -7.09
N ILE A 127 -16.34 22.38 -6.02
CA ILE A 127 -15.51 21.98 -4.87
C ILE A 127 -16.09 20.71 -4.22
N ILE A 128 -17.39 20.71 -3.93
CA ILE A 128 -18.08 19.55 -3.35
C ILE A 128 -17.99 18.34 -4.29
N GLN A 129 -18.17 18.56 -5.59
CA GLN A 129 -18.07 17.49 -6.57
C GLN A 129 -16.66 16.91 -6.63
N ALA A 130 -15.62 17.76 -6.59
CA ALA A 130 -14.23 17.31 -6.58
C ALA A 130 -13.92 16.46 -5.34
N PHE A 131 -14.38 16.88 -4.15
CA PHE A 131 -14.23 16.06 -2.95
C PHE A 131 -14.97 14.72 -3.03
N LYS A 132 -16.18 14.68 -3.59
CA LYS A 132 -16.90 13.41 -3.83
C LYS A 132 -16.14 12.50 -4.81
N SER A 133 -15.59 13.07 -5.87
CA SER A 133 -14.78 12.33 -6.85
C SER A 133 -13.53 11.74 -6.20
N ALA A 134 -12.81 12.53 -5.38
CA ALA A 134 -11.66 12.05 -4.62
C ALA A 134 -12.03 10.90 -3.65
N GLU A 135 -13.17 11.01 -2.97
CA GLU A 135 -13.66 9.94 -2.08
C GLU A 135 -13.95 8.64 -2.83
N ASN A 136 -14.68 8.73 -3.95
CA ASN A 136 -14.97 7.55 -4.77
C ASN A 136 -13.70 6.92 -5.36
N ALA A 137 -12.77 7.76 -5.84
CA ALA A 137 -11.47 7.30 -6.34
C ALA A 137 -10.67 6.59 -5.24
N SER A 138 -10.70 7.10 -4.01
CA SER A 138 -10.00 6.49 -2.88
C SER A 138 -10.58 5.11 -2.51
N LYS A 139 -11.89 4.92 -2.64
CA LYS A 139 -12.52 3.59 -2.46
C LYS A 139 -11.98 2.59 -3.48
N SER A 140 -12.02 2.95 -4.77
CA SER A 140 -11.47 2.10 -5.83
C SER A 140 -9.98 1.83 -5.65
N LEU A 141 -9.20 2.84 -5.24
CA LEU A 141 -7.79 2.69 -4.93
C LEU A 141 -7.57 1.64 -3.82
N PHE A 142 -8.33 1.70 -2.74
CA PHE A 142 -8.18 0.80 -1.60
C PHE A 142 -8.64 -0.63 -1.91
N GLU A 143 -9.69 -0.78 -2.73
CA GLU A 143 -10.12 -2.08 -3.25
C GLU A 143 -9.02 -2.72 -4.13
N LEU A 144 -8.39 -1.94 -5.01
CA LEU A 144 -7.29 -2.42 -5.85
C LEU A 144 -6.06 -2.81 -5.02
N MET A 145 -5.75 -2.06 -3.95
CA MET A 145 -4.68 -2.43 -3.01
C MET A 145 -4.92 -3.81 -2.39
N HIS A 146 -6.16 -4.11 -1.98
CA HIS A 146 -6.51 -5.42 -1.45
C HIS A 146 -6.38 -6.52 -2.51
N LYS A 147 -7.00 -6.29 -3.67
CA LYS A 147 -6.98 -7.22 -4.80
C LYS A 147 -5.56 -7.54 -5.25
N MET A 148 -4.66 -6.57 -5.23
CA MET A 148 -3.25 -6.74 -5.56
C MET A 148 -2.53 -7.74 -4.64
N ILE A 149 -2.83 -7.74 -3.33
CA ILE A 149 -2.28 -8.74 -2.40
C ILE A 149 -2.84 -10.13 -2.73
N GLU A 150 -4.13 -10.23 -3.03
CA GLU A 150 -4.79 -11.50 -3.35
C GLU A 150 -4.27 -12.10 -4.65
N GLU A 151 -4.18 -11.29 -5.71
CA GLU A 151 -3.60 -11.69 -7.00
C GLU A 151 -2.16 -12.20 -6.80
N ARG A 152 -1.36 -11.53 -5.97
CA ARG A 152 0.03 -11.96 -5.71
C ARG A 152 0.13 -13.32 -5.01
N ARG A 153 -0.83 -13.69 -4.17
CA ARG A 153 -0.84 -15.03 -3.53
C ARG A 153 -1.08 -16.17 -4.53
N ASN A 154 -1.72 -15.85 -5.66
CA ASN A 154 -2.04 -16.81 -6.72
C ASN A 154 -0.91 -16.93 -7.77
N TYR A 155 0.18 -16.17 -7.60
CA TYR A 155 1.40 -16.21 -8.42
C TYR A 155 2.59 -16.73 -7.61
#